data_AF-A0A2D0RCN5-F1
#
_entry.id   AF-A0A2D0RCN5-F1
#
_cell.length_a   1.000
_cell.length_b   1.000
_cell.length_c   1.000
_cell.angle_alpha   90.00
_cell.angle_beta   90.00
_cell.angle_gamma   90.00
#
_symmetry.space_group_name_H-M   'P 1'
#
loop_
_entity.id
_entity.type
_entity.pdbx_description
1 polymer ?
#
loop_
_entity_poly.entity_id
_entity_poly.type
_entity_poly.pdbx_seq_one_letter_code
_entity_poly.pdbx_strand_id
1 'polypeptide(L)' 'MANRKLTVFIFGGFVTAVAAVFYPIFFHPLIHTDDYKQVQKVNRAGINQADVQPVGVKIWSDPFKPKS' A
#
# COMPACT_ATOMS: atom_id res chain seq x y z
N MET A 1 27.77 -8.46 -29.83
CA MET A 1 26.55 -9.06 -29.22
C MET A 1 26.62 -9.20 -27.69
N ALA A 2 27.77 -9.53 -27.08
CA ALA A 2 27.90 -9.76 -25.64
C ALA A 2 27.43 -8.58 -24.76
N ASN A 3 27.78 -7.34 -25.11
CA ASN A 3 27.42 -6.15 -24.32
C ASN A 3 25.90 -5.92 -24.23
N ARG A 4 25.13 -6.21 -25.29
CA ARG A 4 23.67 -6.08 -25.28
C ARG A 4 23.02 -7.09 -24.34
N LYS A 5 23.55 -8.32 -24.28
CA LYS A 5 23.05 -9.36 -23.36
C LYS A 5 23.29 -8.94 -21.91
N LEU A 6 24.50 -8.45 -21.60
CA LEU A 6 24.84 -7.96 -20.26
C LEU A 6 23.93 -6.80 -19.82
N THR A 7 23.68 -5.82 -20.69
CA THR A 7 22.76 -4.72 -20.41
C THR A 7 21.35 -5.21 -20.09
N VAL A 8 20.83 -6.17 -20.86
CA VAL A 8 19.50 -6.76 -20.61
C VAL A 8 19.45 -7.47 -19.25
N PHE A 9 20.49 -8.23 -18.90
CA PHE A 9 20.56 -8.91 -17.60
C PHE A 9 20.63 -7.93 -16.43
N ILE A 10 21.48 -6.91 -16.52
CA ILE A 10 21.62 -5.90 -15.45
C ILE A 10 20.30 -5.15 -15.28
N PHE A 11 19.70 -4.68 -16.37
CA PHE A 11 18.46 -3.91 -16.29
C PHE A 11 17.29 -4.77 -15.82
N GLY A 12 17.14 -5.99 -16.34
CA GLY A 12 16.11 -6.92 -15.91
C GLY A 12 16.24 -7.31 -14.44
N GLY A 13 17.47 -7.59 -13.98
CA GLY A 13 17.75 -7.87 -12.58
C GLY A 13 17.44 -6.67 -11.68
N PHE A 14 17.81 -5.45 -12.10
CA PHE A 14 17.49 -4.23 -11.36
C PHE A 14 15.98 -4.00 -11.23
N VAL A 15 15.23 -4.07 -12.33
CA VAL A 15 13.76 -3.92 -12.30
C VAL A 15 13.12 -4.99 -11.42
N THR A 16 13.61 -6.23 -11.48
CA THR A 16 13.12 -7.33 -10.64
C THR A 16 13.37 -7.06 -9.15
N ALA A 17 14.57 -6.59 -8.79
CA ALA A 17 14.88 -6.22 -7.41
C ALA A 17 13.99 -5.09 -6.89
N VAL A 18 13.79 -4.05 -7.71
CA VAL A 18 12.91 -2.92 -7.40
C VAL A 18 11.46 -3.41 -7.18
N ALA A 19 10.94 -4.22 -8.10
CA ALA A 19 9.58 -4.77 -7.98
C ALA A 19 9.43 -5.65 -6.73
N ALA A 20 10.43 -6.47 -6.40
CA ALA A 20 10.41 -7.33 -5.22
C ALA A 20 10.35 -6.52 -3.92
N VAL A 21 11.12 -5.42 -3.82
CA VAL A 21 11.08 -4.52 -2.65
C VAL A 21 9.73 -3.79 -2.55
N PHE A 22 9.15 -3.38 -3.68
CA PHE A 22 7.88 -2.66 -3.68
C PHE A 22 6.65 -3.56 -3.52
N TYR A 23 6.76 -4.87 -3.78
CA TYR A 23 5.67 -5.82 -3.63
C TYR A 23 4.94 -5.73 -2.27
N PRO A 24 5.63 -5.85 -1.11
CA PRO A 24 4.97 -5.77 0.19
C PRO A 24 4.42 -4.37 0.53
N ILE A 25 4.89 -3.30 -0.12
CA ILE A 25 4.50 -1.92 0.18
C ILE A 25 3.22 -1.52 -0.57
N PHE A 26 3.17 -1.84 -1.87
CA PHE A 26 2.07 -1.42 -2.74
C PHE A 26 1.10 -2.55 -3.05
N PHE A 27 1.60 -3.71 -3.48
CA PHE A 27 0.73 -4.75 -4.04
C PHE A 27 0.09 -5.60 -2.95
N HIS A 28 0.88 -6.07 -1.99
CA HIS A 28 0.36 -6.93 -0.92
C HIS A 28 -0.81 -6.29 -0.15
N PRO A 29 -0.76 -5.02 0.28
CA PRO A 29 -1.87 -4.41 1.01
C PRO A 29 -3.13 -4.21 0.16
N LEU A 30 -2.95 -3.97 -1.15
CA LEU A 30 -4.06 -3.75 -2.08
C LEU A 30 -4.77 -5.04 -2.48
N ILE A 31 -4.07 -6.18 -2.51
CA ILE A 31 -4.68 -7.48 -2.82
C ILE A 31 -5.21 -8.21 -1.56
N HIS A 32 -4.76 -7.84 -0.36
CA HIS A 32 -5.20 -8.42 0.92
C HIS A 32 -6.02 -7.44 1.76
N THR A 33 -6.91 -6.64 1.15
CA THR A 33 -7.59 -5.55 1.89
C THR A 33 -8.37 -6.01 3.11
N ASP A 34 -8.88 -7.25 3.11
CA ASP A 34 -9.72 -7.76 4.19
C ASP A 34 -8.94 -8.00 5.49
N ASP A 35 -7.68 -8.44 5.39
CA ASP A 35 -6.78 -8.57 6.55
C ASP A 35 -6.57 -7.21 7.23
N TYR A 36 -6.33 -6.17 6.43
CA TYR A 36 -6.13 -4.81 6.92
C TYR A 36 -7.43 -4.21 7.48
N LYS A 37 -8.59 -4.47 6.88
CA LYS A 37 -9.89 -4.08 7.44
C LYS A 37 -10.12 -4.75 8.80
N GLN A 38 -9.80 -6.04 8.94
CA GLN A 38 -9.95 -6.76 10.20
C GLN A 38 -9.04 -6.17 11.29
N VAL A 39 -7.77 -5.93 10.98
CA VAL A 39 -6.82 -5.29 11.91
C VAL A 39 -7.31 -3.88 12.29
N GLN A 40 -7.80 -3.09 11.33
CA GLN A 40 -8.36 -1.76 11.62
C GLN A 40 -9.60 -1.81 12.50
N LYS A 41 -10.51 -2.78 12.29
CA LYS A 41 -11.71 -2.94 13.11
C LYS A 41 -11.35 -3.16 14.59
N VAL A 42 -10.33 -3.97 14.85
CA VAL A 42 -9.83 -4.21 16.22
C VAL A 42 -9.14 -2.97 16.78
N ASN A 43 -8.19 -2.38 16.03
CA ASN A 43 -7.41 -1.24 16.50
C ASN A 43 -8.22 0.06 16.67
N ARG A 44 -9.41 0.15 16.06
CA ARG A 44 -10.30 1.32 16.13
C ARG A 44 -11.60 1.05 16.87
N ALA A 45 -11.69 -0.04 17.61
CA ALA A 45 -12.84 -0.31 18.46
C ALA A 45 -13.05 0.85 19.45
N GLY A 46 -14.25 1.44 19.45
CA GLY A 46 -14.60 2.55 20.34
C GLY A 46 -14.07 3.93 19.94
N ILE A 47 -13.38 4.07 18.80
CA ILE A 47 -12.88 5.36 18.33
C ILE A 47 -13.84 5.97 17.31
N ASN A 48 -14.43 7.13 17.65
CA ASN A 48 -15.07 7.99 16.65
C ASN A 48 -14.00 8.80 15.92
N GLN A 49 -13.69 8.39 14.68
CA GLN A 49 -12.61 8.99 13.89
C GLN A 49 -12.81 10.49 13.61
N ALA A 50 -14.06 10.98 13.62
CA ALA A 50 -14.37 12.39 13.44
C ALA A 50 -13.82 13.26 14.59
N ASP A 51 -13.74 12.69 15.80
CA ASP A 51 -13.32 13.42 17.00
C ASP A 51 -11.78 13.49 17.12
N VAL A 52 -11.08 12.57 16.46
CA VAL A 52 -9.60 12.54 16.42
C VAL A 52 -9.05 13.48 15.36
N GLN A 53 -9.80 13.69 14.28
CA GLN A 53 -9.34 14.49 13.15
C GLN A 53 -9.61 15.98 13.35
N PRO A 54 -8.84 16.85 12.66
CA PRO A 54 -9.13 18.27 12.65
C PRO A 54 -10.56 18.55 12.18
N VAL A 55 -11.22 19.53 12.79
CA VAL A 55 -12.56 19.95 12.36
C VAL A 55 -12.51 20.56 10.96
N GLY A 56 -13.54 20.29 10.14
CA GLY A 56 -13.70 20.88 8.80
C GLY A 56 -12.97 20.15 7.66
N VAL A 57 -12.32 19.01 7.91
CA VAL A 57 -11.75 18.16 6.86
C VAL A 57 -12.50 16.84 6.72
N LYS A 58 -12.48 16.27 5.50
CA LYS A 58 -13.03 14.93 5.25
C LYS A 58 -12.25 13.90 6.07
N ILE A 59 -12.97 12.93 6.65
CA ILE A 59 -12.38 11.81 7.39
C ILE A 59 -11.44 11.02 6.46
N TRP A 60 -10.13 11.18 6.61
CA TRP A 60 -9.09 10.55 5.78
C TRP A 60 -8.37 9.39 6.46
N SER A 61 -8.61 9.16 7.76
CA SER A 61 -8.03 8.03 8.48
C SER A 61 -8.60 6.67 8.08
N ASP A 62 -9.74 6.63 7.38
CA ASP A 62 -10.30 5.40 6.82
C ASP A 62 -10.00 5.30 5.32
N PRO A 63 -8.97 4.52 4.92
CA PRO A 63 -8.59 4.36 3.52
C PRO A 63 -9.59 3.50 2.72
N PHE A 64 -10.53 2.81 3.38
CA PHE A 64 -11.51 1.95 2.72
C PHE A 64 -12.87 2.62 2.53
N LYS A 65 -13.06 3.82 3.09
CA LYS A 65 -14.30 4.56 2.93
C LYS A 65 -14.50 4.98 1.47
N PRO A 66 -15.67 4.71 0.87
CA PRO A 66 -15.96 5.15 -0.50
C PRO A 66 -15.78 6.66 -0.67
N LYS A 67 -15.34 7.08 -1.87
CA LYS A 67 -15.37 8.50 -2.29
C LYS A 67 -16.82 8.91 -2.62
N SER A 68 -17.69 8.91 -1.62
CA SER A 68 -18.93 9.68 -1.65
C SER A 68 -18.64 11.13 -1.26
#